data_AF-A0A5R8W7L8-F1
#
_entry.id   AF-A0A5R8W7L8-F1
#
_cell.length_a   1.000
_cell.length_b   1.000
_cell.length_c   1.000
_cell.angle_alpha   90.00
_cell.angle_beta   90.00
_cell.angle_gamma   90.00
#
_symmetry.space_group_name_H-M   'P 1'
#
loop_
_entity.id
_entity.type
_entity.pdbx_description
1 polymer ?
#
loop_
_entity_poly.entity_id
_entity_poly.type
_entity_poly.pdbx_seq_one_letter_code
_entity_poly.pdbx_strand_id
1 'polypeptide(L)'
;MAIRTVTRRKFQLGAAALALSILATGCGAPGGSGRNGQVTLRFAWWGNEYLNAQTEKVIAAFEAEHPNINIESEPGEWASYWDKLATKTAANDAPDVIQMDQKYIAEYGGRGALLDLGKQDGIDTSKLDKESLASGQYDGAQYGLSTGQNAYVIMANTKVFEAANVPLPDDTTWTWDDFMETASKISASGNGTSYGAAYGSNEADLIIWLRQHGENLYSGDGKLDFDSATAASFWERLKEQRDSKASPPATVATEDAGAGLEESLFGTNKVGMAWWWTNQLGSLEATTGSSIKMLRAPSVDGSAAKNGMYYKPTMFWSASSRSKHPEEAATFINYLTNSPKAGQIMMTDRGVPTNSEIVESITPALKPADTTVVSFLRDIAPEMQEAPPVPPVGAGSVQNVIKRYTDEVLYDRLTTQAAAEAFKKEVEGMISSAK
;
A
#
# COMPACT_ATOMS: atom_id res chain seq x y z
N MET A 1 -64.64 27.09 -20.71
CA MET A 1 -64.43 26.14 -21.82
C MET A 1 -64.49 24.75 -21.22
N ALA A 2 -65.65 24.09 -21.30
CA ALA A 2 -65.99 22.94 -20.49
C ALA A 2 -65.67 21.61 -21.20
N ILE A 3 -64.92 20.75 -20.52
CA ILE A 3 -64.54 19.42 -20.95
C ILE A 3 -65.73 18.48 -20.77
N ARG A 4 -66.08 17.69 -21.79
CA ARG A 4 -67.06 16.59 -21.72
C ARG A 4 -66.35 15.25 -21.87
N THR A 5 -66.40 14.46 -20.81
CA THR A 5 -66.07 13.03 -20.74
C THR A 5 -67.15 12.17 -21.42
N VAL A 6 -66.74 11.13 -22.15
CA VAL A 6 -67.61 10.00 -22.54
C VAL A 6 -66.91 8.69 -22.24
N THR A 7 -67.64 7.80 -21.56
CA THR A 7 -67.23 6.56 -20.92
C THR A 7 -67.34 5.30 -21.80
N ARG A 8 -66.55 4.29 -21.41
CA ARG A 8 -66.53 2.86 -21.76
C ARG A 8 -67.88 2.24 -22.18
N ARG A 9 -67.92 1.57 -23.34
CA ARG A 9 -68.53 0.25 -23.62
C ARG A 9 -68.61 0.01 -25.13
N LYS A 10 -68.56 -1.27 -25.54
CA LYS A 10 -68.53 -1.84 -26.91
C LYS A 10 -67.07 -2.08 -27.38
N PHE A 11 -66.58 -3.27 -27.68
CA PHE A 11 -67.21 -4.49 -28.18
C PHE A 11 -66.37 -5.69 -27.71
N GLN A 12 -66.98 -6.64 -26.99
CA GLN A 12 -66.55 -8.05 -27.01
C GLN A 12 -67.26 -8.72 -28.18
N LEU A 13 -66.58 -9.59 -28.93
CA LEU A 13 -67.17 -10.75 -29.64
C LEU A 13 -66.06 -11.57 -30.35
N GLY A 14 -66.06 -12.89 -30.12
CA GLY A 14 -65.22 -13.89 -30.79
C GLY A 14 -64.53 -14.84 -29.79
N ALA A 15 -65.28 -15.63 -29.01
CA ALA A 15 -65.61 -17.05 -29.28
C ALA A 15 -64.41 -18.00 -29.01
N ALA A 16 -64.39 -18.67 -27.85
CA ALA A 16 -64.86 -20.06 -27.64
C ALA A 16 -63.81 -21.09 -28.09
N ALA A 17 -62.97 -21.59 -27.18
CA ALA A 17 -63.19 -22.74 -26.29
C ALA A 17 -62.92 -24.09 -26.98
N LEU A 18 -61.87 -24.79 -26.54
CA LEU A 18 -61.91 -26.24 -26.29
C LEU A 18 -60.70 -26.64 -25.43
N ALA A 19 -60.98 -27.12 -24.22
CA ALA A 19 -60.04 -27.86 -23.41
C ALA A 19 -59.92 -29.28 -23.96
N LEU A 20 -58.70 -29.82 -24.08
CA LEU A 20 -58.44 -31.25 -23.88
C LEU A 20 -56.96 -31.48 -23.57
N SER A 21 -56.74 -32.10 -22.41
CA SER A 21 -55.50 -32.54 -21.81
C SER A 21 -54.96 -33.82 -22.45
N ILE A 22 -53.69 -33.83 -22.91
CA ILE A 22 -52.85 -35.04 -23.05
C ILE A 22 -51.37 -34.68 -22.78
N LEU A 23 -50.86 -35.21 -21.66
CA LEU A 23 -49.52 -35.77 -21.39
C LEU A 23 -48.32 -35.35 -22.26
N ALA A 24 -47.33 -34.70 -21.62
CA ALA A 24 -45.91 -35.01 -21.85
C ALA A 24 -45.09 -34.72 -20.59
N THR A 25 -44.52 -35.79 -20.05
CA THR A 25 -43.40 -35.82 -19.10
C THR A 25 -42.29 -34.85 -19.49
N GLY A 26 -42.10 -33.80 -18.70
CA GLY A 26 -40.94 -32.92 -18.77
C GLY A 26 -40.24 -32.90 -17.42
N CYS A 27 -39.34 -33.87 -17.19
CA CYS A 27 -38.29 -33.72 -16.20
C CYS A 27 -37.45 -32.50 -16.59
N GLY A 28 -37.62 -31.39 -15.89
CA GLY A 28 -36.78 -30.20 -16.00
C GLY A 28 -35.96 -30.03 -14.73
N ALA A 29 -34.79 -30.66 -14.69
CA ALA A 29 -33.77 -30.35 -13.70
C ALA A 29 -33.29 -28.89 -13.90
N PRO A 30 -33.09 -28.09 -12.84
CA PRO A 30 -32.41 -26.81 -12.94
C PRO A 30 -30.91 -27.08 -13.01
N GLY A 31 -30.36 -27.08 -14.22
CA GLY A 31 -28.96 -27.39 -14.45
C GLY A 31 -28.53 -26.93 -15.82
N GLY A 32 -28.52 -25.61 -16.02
CA GLY A 32 -27.85 -24.99 -17.17
C GLY A 32 -26.34 -25.04 -16.98
N SER A 33 -25.74 -26.24 -17.02
CA SER A 33 -24.32 -26.40 -17.26
C SER A 33 -24.06 -26.04 -18.73
N GLY A 34 -23.40 -24.91 -18.96
CA GLY A 34 -22.93 -24.51 -20.28
C GLY A 34 -22.11 -25.64 -20.92
N ARG A 35 -22.44 -25.98 -22.16
CA ARG A 35 -21.72 -26.96 -22.97
C ARG A 35 -20.32 -26.43 -23.29
N ASN A 36 -19.36 -26.69 -22.37
CA ASN A 36 -17.92 -26.93 -22.56
C ASN A 36 -17.07 -26.69 -21.29
N GLY A 37 -17.64 -26.41 -20.12
CA GLY A 37 -16.82 -26.20 -18.90
C GLY A 37 -15.94 -24.96 -18.93
N GLN A 38 -16.26 -23.99 -19.79
CA GLN A 38 -15.60 -22.70 -19.87
C GLN A 38 -16.16 -21.78 -18.77
N VAL A 39 -15.26 -21.15 -18.01
CA VAL A 39 -15.53 -20.24 -16.90
C VAL A 39 -15.13 -18.82 -17.30
N THR A 40 -15.90 -17.83 -16.87
CA THR A 40 -15.52 -16.42 -16.99
C THR A 40 -15.41 -15.81 -15.60
N LEU A 41 -14.24 -15.29 -15.27
CA LEU A 41 -13.97 -14.56 -14.04
C LEU A 41 -13.95 -13.06 -14.32
N ARG A 42 -14.61 -12.27 -13.50
CA ARG A 42 -14.48 -10.80 -13.53
C ARG A 42 -13.29 -10.39 -12.67
N PHE A 43 -12.38 -9.62 -13.24
CA PHE A 43 -11.22 -9.09 -12.53
C PHE A 43 -11.23 -7.56 -12.51
N ALA A 44 -11.32 -6.99 -11.31
CA ALA A 44 -11.32 -5.54 -11.14
C ALA A 44 -10.04 -5.04 -10.48
N TRP A 45 -9.41 -4.04 -11.09
CA TRP A 45 -8.22 -3.39 -10.55
C TRP A 45 -8.24 -1.87 -10.77
N TRP A 46 -7.37 -1.15 -10.06
CA TRP A 46 -7.08 0.25 -10.36
C TRP A 46 -5.68 0.42 -10.91
N GLY A 47 -5.49 1.41 -11.78
CA GLY A 47 -4.19 1.73 -12.37
C GLY A 47 -4.28 2.72 -13.51
N ASN A 48 -3.14 3.36 -13.81
CA ASN A 48 -3.01 4.21 -14.99
C ASN A 48 -2.97 3.37 -16.28
N GLU A 49 -2.92 4.03 -17.44
CA GLU A 49 -2.88 3.35 -18.76
C GLU A 49 -1.75 2.33 -18.89
N TYR A 50 -0.56 2.63 -18.34
CA TYR A 50 0.57 1.71 -18.35
C TYR A 50 0.30 0.44 -17.53
N LEU A 51 -0.20 0.58 -16.30
CA LEU A 51 -0.57 -0.55 -15.45
C LEU A 51 -1.70 -1.38 -16.06
N ASN A 52 -2.68 -0.73 -16.68
CA ASN A 52 -3.76 -1.40 -17.39
C ASN A 52 -3.18 -2.25 -18.53
N ALA A 53 -2.29 -1.67 -19.35
CA ALA A 53 -1.65 -2.39 -20.45
C ALA A 53 -0.79 -3.59 -19.99
N GLN A 54 -0.08 -3.50 -18.86
CA GLN A 54 0.63 -4.67 -18.33
C GLN A 54 -0.34 -5.73 -17.80
N THR A 55 -1.41 -5.31 -17.12
CA THR A 55 -2.40 -6.24 -16.55
C THR A 55 -3.11 -7.04 -17.66
N GLU A 56 -3.47 -6.39 -18.77
CA GLU A 56 -4.05 -7.06 -19.94
C GLU A 56 -3.09 -8.08 -20.58
N LYS A 57 -1.77 -7.80 -20.59
CA LYS A 57 -0.78 -8.79 -21.06
C LYS A 57 -0.69 -9.99 -20.14
N VAL A 58 -0.79 -9.81 -18.82
CA VAL A 58 -0.81 -10.91 -17.85
C VAL A 58 -2.07 -11.75 -18.04
N ILE A 59 -3.22 -11.10 -18.23
CA ILE A 59 -4.49 -11.77 -18.54
C ILE A 59 -4.33 -12.63 -19.81
N ALA A 60 -3.83 -12.05 -20.90
CA ALA A 60 -3.63 -12.78 -22.15
C ALA A 60 -2.66 -13.96 -22.01
N ALA A 61 -1.61 -13.82 -21.19
CA ALA A 61 -0.69 -14.92 -20.89
C ALA A 61 -1.36 -16.02 -20.08
N PHE A 62 -2.15 -15.65 -19.07
CA PHE A 62 -2.93 -16.59 -18.27
C PHE A 62 -3.95 -17.37 -19.12
N GLU A 63 -4.75 -16.70 -19.94
CA GLU A 63 -5.76 -17.34 -20.79
C GLU A 63 -5.14 -18.29 -21.83
N ALA A 64 -3.92 -17.99 -22.31
CA ALA A 64 -3.19 -18.88 -23.20
C ALA A 64 -2.76 -20.19 -22.52
N GLU A 65 -2.45 -20.15 -21.21
CA GLU A 65 -2.09 -21.31 -20.40
C GLU A 65 -3.32 -22.02 -19.80
N HIS A 66 -4.44 -21.30 -19.65
CA HIS A 66 -5.70 -21.75 -19.07
C HIS A 66 -6.88 -21.50 -20.01
N PRO A 67 -6.97 -22.19 -21.18
CA PRO A 67 -7.96 -21.88 -22.23
C PRO A 67 -9.43 -22.09 -21.81
N ASN A 68 -9.67 -22.69 -20.64
CA ASN A 68 -10.99 -22.91 -20.08
C ASN A 68 -11.45 -21.76 -19.16
N ILE A 69 -10.57 -20.81 -18.83
CA ILE A 69 -10.83 -19.68 -17.95
C ILE A 69 -10.62 -18.39 -18.75
N ASN A 70 -11.68 -17.60 -18.92
CA ASN A 70 -11.63 -16.28 -19.52
C ASN A 70 -11.68 -15.22 -18.42
N ILE A 71 -10.95 -14.12 -18.58
CA ILE A 71 -10.97 -12.98 -17.66
C ILE A 71 -11.72 -11.82 -18.32
N GLU A 72 -12.74 -11.30 -17.64
CA GLU A 72 -13.41 -10.06 -18.00
C GLU A 72 -12.81 -8.89 -17.20
N SER A 73 -12.15 -7.98 -17.91
CA SER A 73 -11.44 -6.84 -17.35
C SER A 73 -12.36 -5.73 -16.85
N GLU A 74 -12.17 -5.29 -15.61
CA GLU A 74 -12.86 -4.14 -15.02
C GLU A 74 -11.86 -3.10 -14.42
N PRO A 75 -11.02 -2.45 -15.25
CA PRO A 75 -10.11 -1.41 -14.76
C PRO A 75 -10.87 -0.17 -14.28
N GLY A 76 -10.28 0.56 -13.34
CA GLY A 76 -10.80 1.84 -12.87
C GLY A 76 -9.74 2.80 -12.36
N GLU A 77 -10.14 4.05 -12.17
CA GLU A 77 -9.35 5.05 -11.46
C GLU A 77 -9.61 4.96 -9.96
N TRP A 78 -8.58 5.15 -9.13
CA TRP A 78 -8.60 4.93 -7.68
C TRP A 78 -9.90 5.39 -6.99
N ALA A 79 -10.29 6.66 -7.16
CA ALA A 79 -11.48 7.19 -6.48
C ALA A 79 -12.76 6.45 -6.91
N SER A 80 -12.97 6.32 -8.22
CA SER A 80 -14.16 5.66 -8.77
C SER A 80 -14.17 4.13 -8.57
N TYR A 81 -12.99 3.53 -8.37
CA TYR A 81 -12.82 2.10 -8.17
C TYR A 81 -13.53 1.64 -6.89
N TRP A 82 -13.23 2.32 -5.77
CA TRP A 82 -13.78 1.96 -4.47
C TRP A 82 -15.30 2.19 -4.39
N ASP A 83 -15.81 3.29 -4.95
CA ASP A 83 -17.25 3.56 -5.00
C ASP A 83 -18.03 2.47 -5.77
N LYS A 84 -17.48 2.04 -6.92
CA LYS A 84 -18.05 0.95 -7.72
C LYS A 84 -17.97 -0.39 -7.00
N LEU A 85 -16.83 -0.70 -6.39
CA LEU A 85 -16.63 -1.95 -5.66
C LEU A 85 -17.58 -2.05 -4.46
N ALA A 86 -17.75 -0.98 -3.69
CA ALA A 86 -18.70 -0.92 -2.57
C ALA A 86 -20.13 -1.14 -3.05
N THR A 87 -20.55 -0.47 -4.12
CA THR A 87 -21.89 -0.63 -4.72
C THR A 87 -22.14 -2.07 -5.19
N LYS A 88 -21.19 -2.66 -5.92
CA LYS A 88 -21.26 -4.04 -6.41
C LYS A 88 -21.31 -5.05 -5.27
N THR A 89 -20.48 -4.85 -4.24
CA THR A 89 -20.45 -5.72 -3.06
C THR A 89 -21.77 -5.68 -2.30
N ALA A 90 -22.35 -4.48 -2.09
CA ALA A 90 -23.66 -4.32 -1.46
C ALA A 90 -24.80 -4.97 -2.28
N ALA A 91 -24.67 -5.00 -3.61
CA ALA A 91 -25.60 -5.66 -4.51
C ALA A 91 -25.40 -7.19 -4.63
N ASN A 92 -24.42 -7.77 -3.93
CA ASN A 92 -23.97 -9.16 -4.13
C ASN A 92 -23.53 -9.49 -5.57
N ASP A 93 -22.93 -8.51 -6.25
CA ASP A 93 -22.41 -8.59 -7.63
C ASP A 93 -20.92 -8.17 -7.70
N ALA A 94 -20.16 -8.48 -6.65
CA ALA A 94 -18.72 -8.19 -6.62
C ALA A 94 -17.96 -8.99 -7.72
N PRO A 95 -16.89 -8.43 -8.30
CA PRO A 95 -15.99 -9.16 -9.19
C PRO A 95 -15.40 -10.39 -8.51
N ASP A 96 -15.03 -11.42 -9.28
CA ASP A 96 -14.49 -12.66 -8.73
C ASP A 96 -13.10 -12.44 -8.12
N VAL A 97 -12.22 -11.71 -8.83
CA VAL A 97 -10.89 -11.32 -8.37
C VAL A 97 -10.82 -9.80 -8.26
N ILE A 98 -10.22 -9.32 -7.17
CA ILE A 98 -10.26 -7.93 -6.74
C ILE A 98 -8.84 -7.51 -6.37
N GLN A 99 -8.31 -6.48 -7.02
CA GLN A 99 -7.15 -5.76 -6.48
C GLN A 99 -7.61 -5.02 -5.22
N MET A 100 -7.03 -5.34 -4.08
CA MET A 100 -7.41 -4.79 -2.78
C MET A 100 -6.28 -3.90 -2.24
N ASP A 101 -6.62 -2.99 -1.33
CA ASP A 101 -5.67 -2.10 -0.67
C ASP A 101 -5.69 -2.33 0.83
N GLN A 102 -4.56 -2.06 1.49
CA GLN A 102 -4.41 -2.18 2.93
C GLN A 102 -5.52 -1.45 3.68
N LYS A 103 -5.98 -0.29 3.19
CA LYS A 103 -7.05 0.50 3.80
C LYS A 103 -8.39 -0.24 3.88
N TYR A 104 -8.69 -1.16 2.96
CA TYR A 104 -10.02 -1.76 2.82
C TYR A 104 -10.04 -3.27 3.10
N ILE A 105 -8.88 -3.94 3.13
CA ILE A 105 -8.80 -5.40 3.27
C ILE A 105 -9.46 -5.91 4.55
N ALA A 106 -9.21 -5.24 5.68
CA ALA A 106 -9.81 -5.59 6.96
C ALA A 106 -11.33 -5.32 6.99
N GLU A 107 -11.79 -4.23 6.40
CA GLU A 107 -13.23 -3.91 6.31
C GLU A 107 -13.99 -4.96 5.49
N TYR A 108 -13.48 -5.28 4.30
CA TYR A 108 -14.11 -6.23 3.40
C TYR A 108 -14.00 -7.67 3.93
N GLY A 109 -12.84 -8.05 4.47
CA GLY A 109 -12.63 -9.34 5.12
C GLY A 109 -13.54 -9.53 6.34
N GLY A 110 -13.56 -8.56 7.26
CA GLY A 110 -14.37 -8.60 8.49
C GLY A 110 -15.88 -8.59 8.28
N ARG A 111 -16.36 -8.06 7.14
CA ARG A 111 -17.78 -8.15 6.73
C ARG A 111 -18.11 -9.43 5.95
N GLY A 112 -17.14 -10.31 5.74
CA GLY A 112 -17.31 -11.57 5.01
C GLY A 112 -17.47 -11.38 3.50
N ALA A 113 -16.99 -10.27 2.93
CA ALA A 113 -17.05 -10.00 1.49
C ALA A 113 -15.91 -10.68 0.72
N LEU A 114 -14.82 -11.04 1.39
CA LEU A 114 -13.64 -11.68 0.78
C LEU A 114 -13.57 -13.17 1.12
N LEU A 115 -13.10 -13.94 0.15
CA LEU A 115 -12.80 -15.36 0.28
C LEU A 115 -11.55 -15.55 1.15
N ASP A 116 -11.57 -16.57 2.00
CA ASP A 116 -10.37 -17.01 2.73
C ASP A 116 -9.47 -17.81 1.79
N LEU A 117 -8.42 -17.16 1.30
CA LEU A 117 -7.43 -17.68 0.36
C LEU A 117 -6.60 -18.81 0.99
N GLY A 118 -6.41 -18.80 2.31
CA GLY A 118 -5.65 -19.82 3.04
C GLY A 118 -6.35 -21.19 3.08
N LYS A 119 -7.62 -21.25 2.68
CA LYS A 119 -8.41 -22.48 2.55
C LYS A 119 -8.55 -22.97 1.11
N GLN A 120 -7.86 -22.36 0.15
CA GLN A 120 -7.92 -22.74 -1.25
C GLN A 120 -6.70 -23.56 -1.65
N ASP A 121 -6.92 -24.75 -2.21
CA ASP A 121 -5.83 -25.65 -2.64
C ASP A 121 -5.02 -25.08 -3.82
N GLY A 122 -5.57 -24.11 -4.56
CA GLY A 122 -4.98 -23.54 -5.78
C GLY A 122 -3.90 -22.47 -5.54
N ILE A 123 -3.55 -22.15 -4.29
CA ILE A 123 -2.62 -21.07 -3.94
C ILE A 123 -1.40 -21.63 -3.20
N ASP A 124 -0.22 -21.43 -3.78
CA ASP A 124 1.05 -21.70 -3.11
C ASP A 124 1.56 -20.44 -2.40
N THR A 125 1.73 -20.54 -1.07
CA THR A 125 2.27 -19.46 -0.23
C THR A 125 3.67 -19.76 0.29
N SER A 126 4.24 -20.93 -0.04
CA SER A 126 5.49 -21.44 0.56
C SER A 126 6.72 -20.59 0.25
N LYS A 127 6.65 -19.76 -0.80
CA LYS A 127 7.71 -18.87 -1.28
C LYS A 127 7.47 -17.39 -0.96
N LEU A 128 6.34 -17.08 -0.33
CA LEU A 128 6.03 -15.73 0.11
C LEU A 128 6.71 -15.49 1.47
N ASP A 129 7.27 -14.30 1.64
CA ASP A 129 7.79 -13.90 2.95
C ASP A 129 6.65 -13.79 3.99
N LYS A 130 6.99 -14.01 5.26
CA LYS A 130 6.01 -14.13 6.34
C LYS A 130 5.28 -12.80 6.58
N GLU A 131 6.00 -11.70 6.41
CA GLU A 131 5.54 -10.35 6.63
C GLU A 131 4.51 -9.95 5.57
N SER A 132 4.77 -10.28 4.30
CA SER A 132 3.83 -10.16 3.19
C SER A 132 2.55 -10.95 3.45
N LEU A 133 2.66 -12.22 3.88
CA LEU A 133 1.50 -13.04 4.23
C LEU A 133 0.67 -12.41 5.35
N ALA A 134 1.33 -12.05 6.45
CA ALA A 134 0.69 -11.44 7.61
C ALA A 134 -0.05 -10.14 7.25
N SER A 135 0.49 -9.34 6.32
CA SER A 135 -0.12 -8.09 5.90
C SER A 135 -1.50 -8.24 5.23
N GLY A 136 -1.79 -9.41 4.67
CA GLY A 136 -3.06 -9.75 4.05
C GLY A 136 -4.02 -10.55 4.94
N GLN A 137 -3.67 -10.75 6.21
CA GLN A 137 -4.47 -11.50 7.17
C GLN A 137 -5.35 -10.59 8.03
N TYR A 138 -6.55 -11.05 8.35
CA TYR A 138 -7.43 -10.43 9.33
C TYR A 138 -8.20 -11.52 10.07
N ASP A 139 -8.26 -11.42 11.39
CA ASP A 139 -8.96 -12.37 12.28
C ASP A 139 -8.62 -13.86 11.99
N GLY A 140 -7.35 -14.14 11.70
CA GLY A 140 -6.83 -15.50 11.44
C GLY A 140 -7.14 -16.08 10.06
N ALA A 141 -7.73 -15.31 9.14
CA ALA A 141 -7.97 -15.71 7.75
C ALA A 141 -7.10 -14.90 6.77
N GLN A 142 -6.72 -15.51 5.64
CA GLN A 142 -5.94 -14.84 4.59
C GLN A 142 -6.89 -14.24 3.54
N TYR A 143 -7.04 -12.92 3.51
CA TYR A 143 -7.99 -12.26 2.60
C TYR A 143 -7.34 -11.63 1.37
N GLY A 144 -6.01 -11.55 1.33
CA GLY A 144 -5.29 -11.11 0.14
C GLY A 144 -3.83 -11.52 0.15
N LEU A 145 -3.22 -11.69 -1.02
CA LEU A 145 -1.78 -11.86 -1.16
C LEU A 145 -1.16 -10.55 -1.62
N SER A 146 -0.12 -10.07 -0.94
CA SER A 146 0.47 -8.79 -1.31
C SER A 146 1.14 -8.86 -2.68
N THR A 147 0.84 -7.87 -3.55
CA THR A 147 1.37 -7.80 -4.91
C THR A 147 2.86 -7.45 -4.93
N GLY A 148 3.31 -6.75 -3.89
CA GLY A 148 4.68 -6.32 -3.75
C GLY A 148 4.89 -5.53 -2.47
N GLN A 149 6.14 -5.22 -2.17
CA GLN A 149 6.50 -4.54 -0.94
C GLN A 149 7.57 -3.47 -1.14
N ASN A 150 7.53 -2.49 -0.23
CA ASN A 150 8.54 -1.44 -0.09
C ASN A 150 8.90 -1.27 1.38
N ALA A 151 10.06 -0.66 1.64
CA ALA A 151 10.45 -0.20 2.97
C ALA A 151 10.59 1.32 2.99
N TYR A 152 10.31 1.94 4.14
CA TYR A 152 10.61 3.35 4.36
C TYR A 152 12.00 3.48 4.99
N VAL A 153 12.91 4.15 4.29
CA VAL A 153 14.35 4.09 4.55
C VAL A 153 14.96 5.49 4.54
N ILE A 154 16.18 5.60 5.05
CA ILE A 154 16.98 6.81 4.86
C ILE A 154 17.76 6.66 3.55
N MET A 155 17.53 7.59 2.63
CA MET A 155 18.31 7.75 1.41
C MET A 155 19.47 8.71 1.69
N ALA A 156 20.70 8.22 1.57
CA ALA A 156 21.92 9.01 1.72
C ALA A 156 22.49 9.39 0.34
N ASN A 157 22.55 10.69 0.07
CA ASN A 157 23.08 11.25 -1.17
C ASN A 157 24.62 11.28 -1.13
N THR A 158 25.28 10.37 -1.86
CA THR A 158 26.73 10.19 -1.74
C THR A 158 27.52 11.42 -2.15
N LYS A 159 27.05 12.22 -3.12
CA LYS A 159 27.70 13.49 -3.49
C LYS A 159 27.76 14.47 -2.32
N VAL A 160 26.71 14.52 -1.50
CA VAL A 160 26.66 15.42 -0.33
C VAL A 160 27.60 14.94 0.76
N PHE A 161 27.66 13.63 1.01
CA PHE A 161 28.61 13.03 1.94
C PHE A 161 30.07 13.26 1.50
N GLU A 162 30.36 13.04 0.20
CA GLU A 162 31.69 13.27 -0.39
C GLU A 162 32.11 14.75 -0.30
N ALA A 163 31.22 15.67 -0.65
CA ALA A 163 31.47 17.11 -0.54
C ALA A 163 31.71 17.55 0.91
N ALA A 164 31.05 16.90 1.87
CA ALA A 164 31.22 17.15 3.30
C ALA A 164 32.47 16.46 3.89
N ASN A 165 33.11 15.54 3.16
CA ASN A 165 34.14 14.64 3.67
C ASN A 165 33.68 13.88 4.93
N VAL A 166 32.42 13.44 4.92
CA VAL A 166 31.81 12.63 5.99
C VAL A 166 31.60 11.21 5.45
N PRO A 167 32.08 10.16 6.14
CA PRO A 167 31.83 8.78 5.71
C PRO A 167 30.34 8.42 5.87
N LEU A 168 29.86 7.50 5.03
CA LEU A 168 28.56 6.87 5.26
C LEU A 168 28.58 6.08 6.58
N PRO A 169 27.50 6.13 7.38
CA PRO A 169 27.41 5.36 8.63
C PRO A 169 27.29 3.86 8.34
N ASP A 170 27.68 3.04 9.32
CA ASP A 170 27.31 1.63 9.36
C ASP A 170 25.86 1.51 9.83
N ASP A 171 24.94 1.32 8.89
CA ASP A 171 23.50 1.30 9.16
C ASP A 171 23.03 0.06 9.94
N THR A 172 23.91 -0.91 10.17
CA THR A 172 23.60 -2.12 10.95
C THR A 172 23.76 -1.93 12.46
N THR A 173 24.54 -0.91 12.86
CA THR A 173 24.87 -0.64 14.26
C THR A 173 24.51 0.77 14.74
N TRP A 174 24.05 1.63 13.83
CA TRP A 174 23.84 3.05 14.15
C TRP A 174 22.60 3.34 14.99
N THR A 175 22.77 4.37 15.81
CA THR A 175 21.77 4.97 16.68
C THR A 175 21.22 6.28 16.11
N TRP A 176 20.15 6.78 16.73
CA TRP A 176 19.68 8.14 16.43
C TRP A 176 20.73 9.21 16.77
N ASP A 177 21.59 8.98 17.77
CA ASP A 177 22.72 9.87 18.08
C ASP A 177 23.75 9.88 16.94
N ASP A 178 24.07 8.71 16.37
CA ASP A 178 24.98 8.61 15.21
C ASP A 178 24.40 9.31 13.98
N PHE A 179 23.08 9.18 13.75
CA PHE A 179 22.38 9.91 12.69
C PHE A 179 22.49 11.42 12.90
N MET A 180 22.24 11.89 14.12
CA MET A 180 22.34 13.30 14.50
C MET A 180 23.76 13.85 14.32
N GLU A 181 24.76 13.12 14.81
CA GLU A 181 26.17 13.51 14.67
C GLU A 181 26.58 13.59 13.19
N THR A 182 26.20 12.59 12.39
CA THR A 182 26.46 12.55 10.95
C THR A 182 25.81 13.74 10.25
N ALA A 183 24.53 14.01 10.54
CA ALA A 183 23.80 15.12 9.95
C ALA A 183 24.38 16.50 10.38
N SER A 184 24.75 16.67 11.63
CA SER A 184 25.40 17.90 12.11
C SER A 184 26.74 18.15 11.43
N LYS A 185 27.57 17.11 11.23
CA LYS A 185 28.85 17.20 10.50
C LYS A 185 28.66 17.67 9.06
N ILE A 186 27.72 17.07 8.34
CA ILE A 186 27.39 17.47 6.96
C ILE A 186 26.91 18.92 6.93
N SER A 187 25.99 19.31 7.81
CA SER A 187 25.48 20.68 7.87
C SER A 187 26.58 21.71 8.17
N ALA A 188 27.50 21.37 9.07
CA ALA A 188 28.65 22.22 9.41
C ALA A 188 29.58 22.45 8.21
N SER A 189 29.82 21.43 7.37
CA SER A 189 30.60 21.59 6.14
C SER A 189 29.91 22.43 5.06
N GLY A 190 28.57 22.42 5.06
CA GLY A 190 27.75 23.09 4.05
C GLY A 190 27.66 24.61 4.20
N ASN A 191 28.19 25.20 5.28
CA ASN A 191 28.15 26.64 5.56
C ASN A 191 26.78 27.31 5.34
N GLY A 192 25.69 26.60 5.68
CA GLY A 192 24.30 27.09 5.53
C GLY A 192 23.71 26.95 4.12
N THR A 193 24.43 26.33 3.19
CA THR A 193 23.97 26.02 1.83
C THR A 193 23.57 24.55 1.64
N SER A 194 23.98 23.70 2.57
CA SER A 194 23.63 22.27 2.62
C SER A 194 23.29 21.86 4.05
N TYR A 195 22.46 20.84 4.17
CA TYR A 195 21.98 20.30 5.43
C TYR A 195 22.28 18.80 5.52
N GLY A 196 22.40 18.28 6.72
CA GLY A 196 22.74 16.88 6.94
C GLY A 196 21.56 15.96 6.72
N ALA A 197 20.40 16.34 7.23
CA ALA A 197 19.18 15.57 7.09
C ALA A 197 17.96 16.45 6.83
N ALA A 198 16.98 15.92 6.11
CA ALA A 198 15.62 16.42 6.10
C ALA A 198 14.85 15.84 7.30
N TYR A 199 13.76 16.50 7.71
CA TYR A 199 12.89 15.96 8.75
C TYR A 199 12.09 14.77 8.22
N GLY A 200 11.91 13.76 9.06
CA GLY A 200 10.82 12.79 8.87
C GLY A 200 9.50 13.43 9.30
N SER A 201 8.49 13.42 8.42
CA SER A 201 7.13 13.85 8.75
C SER A 201 6.08 12.97 8.06
N ASN A 202 6.44 11.74 7.71
CA ASN A 202 5.55 10.75 7.10
C ASN A 202 4.93 9.88 8.19
N GLU A 203 3.75 9.31 7.97
CA GLU A 203 3.18 8.37 8.93
C GLU A 203 4.11 7.17 9.23
N ALA A 204 4.89 6.73 8.23
CA ALA A 204 5.81 5.61 8.37
C ALA A 204 6.96 5.88 9.36
N ASP A 205 7.49 7.10 9.47
CA ASP A 205 8.57 7.40 10.42
C ASP A 205 8.06 7.46 11.87
N LEU A 206 6.85 7.98 12.09
CA LEU A 206 6.19 7.92 13.40
C LEU A 206 5.91 6.46 13.79
N ILE A 207 5.41 5.64 12.86
CA ILE A 207 5.22 4.19 13.11
C ILE A 207 6.54 3.55 13.50
N ILE A 208 7.61 3.78 12.74
CA ILE A 208 8.95 3.24 13.05
C ILE A 208 9.38 3.65 14.45
N TRP A 209 9.24 4.93 14.80
CA TRP A 209 9.62 5.45 16.12
C TRP A 209 8.83 4.78 17.27
N LEU A 210 7.50 4.71 17.16
CA LEU A 210 6.64 4.08 18.16
C LEU A 210 7.03 2.60 18.36
N ARG A 211 7.33 1.89 17.28
CA ARG A 211 7.73 0.48 17.34
C ARG A 211 9.08 0.26 18.02
N GLN A 212 10.02 1.18 17.86
CA GLN A 212 11.29 1.14 18.61
C GLN A 212 11.05 1.26 20.14
N HIS A 213 9.90 1.80 20.54
CA HIS A 213 9.47 1.93 21.93
C HIS A 213 8.44 0.87 22.35
N GLY A 214 8.18 -0.13 21.50
CA GLY A 214 7.25 -1.22 21.79
C GLY A 214 5.76 -0.86 21.64
N GLU A 215 5.45 0.25 20.95
CA GLU A 215 4.09 0.75 20.73
C GLU A 215 3.69 0.67 19.25
N ASN A 216 2.40 0.88 18.95
CA ASN A 216 1.88 0.92 17.58
C ASN A 216 1.16 2.24 17.32
N LEU A 217 1.08 2.67 16.05
CA LEU A 217 0.21 3.82 15.75
C LEU A 217 -1.28 3.44 15.91
N TYR A 218 -1.65 2.25 15.46
CA TYR A 218 -3.01 1.75 15.51
C TYR A 218 -3.09 0.38 16.20
N SER A 219 -4.21 0.12 16.85
CA SER A 219 -4.60 -1.19 17.36
C SER A 219 -5.37 -1.97 16.30
N GLY A 220 -5.42 -3.30 16.45
CA GLY A 220 -6.21 -4.17 15.56
C GLY A 220 -7.73 -3.90 15.55
N ASP A 221 -8.27 -3.22 16.57
CA ASP A 221 -9.67 -2.79 16.63
C ASP A 221 -9.93 -1.40 16.02
N GLY A 222 -8.93 -0.83 15.34
CA GLY A 222 -9.04 0.41 14.59
C GLY A 222 -9.13 1.65 15.48
N LYS A 223 -8.29 1.72 16.53
CA LYS A 223 -8.07 2.89 17.38
C LYS A 223 -6.59 3.27 17.37
N LEU A 224 -6.24 4.40 17.98
CA LEU A 224 -4.84 4.75 18.24
C LEU A 224 -4.28 3.90 19.40
N ASP A 225 -3.01 3.48 19.30
CA ASP A 225 -2.38 2.53 20.24
C ASP A 225 -0.98 2.95 20.73
N PHE A 226 -0.87 4.20 21.15
CA PHE A 226 0.38 4.76 21.66
C PHE A 226 0.16 5.70 22.85
N ASP A 227 1.20 5.88 23.66
CA ASP A 227 1.28 6.90 24.69
C ASP A 227 1.67 8.25 24.05
N SER A 228 0.96 9.32 24.42
CA SER A 228 1.30 10.67 23.95
C SER A 228 2.73 11.07 24.34
N ALA A 229 3.30 10.54 25.43
CA ALA A 229 4.70 10.76 25.80
C ALA A 229 5.66 10.16 24.75
N THR A 230 5.38 8.96 24.24
CA THR A 230 6.20 8.32 23.20
C THR A 230 6.10 9.11 21.89
N ALA A 231 4.91 9.56 21.51
CA ALA A 231 4.76 10.46 20.36
C ALA A 231 5.42 11.84 20.59
N ALA A 232 5.40 12.38 21.81
CA ALA A 232 6.10 13.62 22.15
C ALA A 232 7.62 13.47 21.97
N SER A 233 8.20 12.33 22.34
CA SER A 233 9.64 12.05 22.15
C SER A 233 10.05 12.02 20.67
N PHE A 234 9.15 11.61 19.76
CA PHE A 234 9.38 11.70 18.32
C PHE A 234 9.57 13.16 17.88
N TRP A 235 8.68 14.05 18.30
CA TRP A 235 8.80 15.48 17.99
C TRP A 235 9.96 16.14 18.73
N GLU A 236 10.34 15.65 19.91
CA GLU A 236 11.53 16.12 20.62
C GLU A 236 12.80 15.83 19.84
N ARG A 237 12.94 14.63 19.26
CA ARG A 237 14.04 14.32 18.35
C ARG A 237 14.06 15.26 17.13
N LEU A 238 12.90 15.53 16.51
CA LEU A 238 12.84 16.46 15.38
C LEU A 238 13.22 17.90 15.79
N LYS A 239 12.81 18.33 16.99
CA LYS A 239 13.21 19.63 17.55
C LYS A 239 14.72 19.67 17.82
N GLU A 240 15.30 18.61 18.35
CA GLU A 240 16.75 18.49 18.54
C GLU A 240 17.51 18.54 17.20
N GLN A 241 16.96 17.91 16.15
CA GLN A 241 17.49 17.95 14.79
C GLN A 241 17.55 19.39 14.24
N ARG A 242 16.55 20.22 14.57
CA ARG A 242 16.54 21.65 14.28
C ARG A 242 17.58 22.41 15.12
N ASP A 243 17.57 22.22 16.43
CA ASP A 243 18.33 23.03 17.39
C ASP A 243 19.85 22.76 17.27
N SER A 244 20.24 21.53 16.94
CA SER A 244 21.63 21.14 16.62
C SER A 244 22.07 21.52 15.20
N LYS A 245 21.16 22.08 14.39
CA LYS A 245 21.36 22.40 12.96
C LYS A 245 21.71 21.18 12.10
N ALA A 246 21.38 19.97 12.54
CA ALA A 246 21.45 18.77 11.70
C ALA A 246 20.49 18.86 10.50
N SER A 247 19.41 19.63 10.64
CA SER A 247 18.41 19.90 9.62
C SER A 247 18.24 21.37 9.28
N PRO A 248 17.56 21.67 8.15
CA PRO A 248 17.20 23.03 7.80
C PRO A 248 16.34 23.71 8.88
N PRO A 249 16.40 25.05 8.98
CA PRO A 249 15.45 25.79 9.82
C PRO A 249 14.01 25.55 9.35
N ALA A 250 13.05 25.71 10.25
CA ALA A 250 11.63 25.41 10.01
C ALA A 250 11.10 26.07 8.72
N THR A 251 11.46 27.32 8.45
CA THR A 251 11.03 28.04 7.24
C THR A 251 11.47 27.35 5.95
N VAL A 252 12.70 26.86 5.90
CA VAL A 252 13.25 26.16 4.74
C VAL A 252 12.64 24.75 4.62
N ALA A 253 12.41 24.07 5.74
CA ALA A 253 11.76 22.77 5.75
C ALA A 253 10.31 22.82 5.26
N THR A 254 9.53 23.82 5.69
CA THR A 254 8.15 24.01 5.22
C THR A 254 8.09 24.31 3.73
N GLU A 255 9.03 25.12 3.21
CA GLU A 255 9.16 25.39 1.77
C GLU A 255 9.49 24.12 0.99
N ASP A 256 10.51 23.37 1.44
CA ASP A 256 10.94 22.11 0.82
C ASP A 256 9.81 21.06 0.78
N ALA A 257 9.04 20.95 1.86
CA ALA A 257 7.94 20.01 1.95
C ALA A 257 6.75 20.34 1.01
N GLY A 258 6.76 21.49 0.35
CA GLY A 258 5.82 21.87 -0.72
C GLY A 258 6.41 21.79 -2.12
N ALA A 259 7.72 21.54 -2.27
CA ALA A 259 8.42 21.52 -3.53
C ALA A 259 8.25 20.19 -4.29
N GLY A 260 8.30 20.25 -5.62
CA GLY A 260 8.50 19.06 -6.44
C GLY A 260 9.89 18.47 -6.25
N LEU A 261 10.10 17.20 -6.63
CA LEU A 261 11.38 16.52 -6.42
C LEU A 261 12.57 17.30 -7.03
N GLU A 262 12.41 17.85 -8.23
CA GLU A 262 13.43 18.62 -8.95
C GLU A 262 13.85 19.91 -8.24
N GLU A 263 12.94 20.50 -7.45
CA GLU A 263 13.16 21.75 -6.73
C GLU A 263 13.54 21.52 -5.26
N SER A 264 13.23 20.33 -4.73
CA SER A 264 13.51 19.95 -3.34
C SER A 264 15.00 20.02 -2.99
N LEU A 265 15.31 20.16 -1.71
CA LEU A 265 16.66 20.11 -1.15
C LEU A 265 17.34 18.79 -1.53
N PHE A 266 16.61 17.67 -1.54
CA PHE A 266 17.20 16.39 -1.92
C PHE A 266 17.52 16.35 -3.42
N GLY A 267 16.56 16.69 -4.28
CA GLY A 267 16.75 16.70 -5.74
C GLY A 267 17.82 17.69 -6.21
N THR A 268 17.98 18.79 -5.50
CA THR A 268 19.03 19.80 -5.77
C THR A 268 20.37 19.53 -5.08
N ASN A 269 20.55 18.35 -4.46
CA ASN A 269 21.77 17.94 -3.75
C ASN A 269 22.17 18.86 -2.57
N LYS A 270 21.19 19.46 -1.88
CA LYS A 270 21.40 20.34 -0.70
C LYS A 270 21.14 19.64 0.62
N VAL A 271 20.73 18.38 0.64
CA VAL A 271 20.58 17.60 1.88
C VAL A 271 21.19 16.22 1.76
N GLY A 272 21.93 15.80 2.80
CA GLY A 272 22.68 14.54 2.79
C GLY A 272 21.81 13.31 2.98
N MET A 273 20.82 13.38 3.86
CA MET A 273 19.95 12.27 4.22
C MET A 273 18.48 12.69 4.20
N ALA A 274 17.59 11.86 3.67
CA ALA A 274 16.16 12.09 3.75
C ALA A 274 15.39 10.77 3.74
N TRP A 275 14.18 10.78 4.31
CA TRP A 275 13.32 9.60 4.36
C TRP A 275 12.52 9.42 3.07
N TRP A 276 12.63 8.25 2.45
CA TRP A 276 11.91 7.91 1.21
C TRP A 276 11.50 6.43 1.19
N TRP A 277 10.53 6.11 0.34
CA TRP A 277 10.23 4.71 0.03
C TRP A 277 11.26 4.14 -0.95
N THR A 278 11.62 2.87 -0.78
CA THR A 278 12.63 2.19 -1.61
C THR A 278 12.35 2.30 -3.12
N ASN A 279 11.08 2.24 -3.55
CA ASN A 279 10.70 2.36 -4.96
C ASN A 279 11.02 3.72 -5.59
N GLN A 280 11.38 4.72 -4.79
CA GLN A 280 11.72 6.07 -5.28
C GLN A 280 13.20 6.19 -5.68
N LEU A 281 14.05 5.19 -5.40
CA LEU A 281 15.49 5.25 -5.65
C LEU A 281 15.84 5.70 -7.07
N GLY A 282 15.24 5.09 -8.09
CA GLY A 282 15.56 5.41 -9.48
C GLY A 282 15.22 6.85 -9.87
N SER A 283 14.11 7.39 -9.38
CA SER A 283 13.74 8.80 -9.58
C SER A 283 14.71 9.73 -8.85
N LEU A 284 15.08 9.38 -7.61
CA LEU A 284 16.05 10.16 -6.83
C LEU A 284 17.42 10.21 -7.51
N GLU A 285 17.95 9.08 -7.99
CA GLU A 285 19.22 9.03 -8.72
C GLU A 285 19.15 9.82 -10.04
N ALA A 286 18.04 9.71 -10.77
CA ALA A 286 17.84 10.43 -12.02
C ALA A 286 17.79 11.96 -11.81
N THR A 287 17.05 12.43 -10.80
CA THR A 287 16.92 13.87 -10.53
C THR A 287 18.20 14.47 -9.96
N THR A 288 18.83 13.79 -9.00
CA THR A 288 20.06 14.29 -8.34
C THR A 288 21.31 14.14 -9.22
N GLY A 289 21.27 13.19 -10.16
CA GLY A 289 22.43 12.68 -10.86
C GLY A 289 23.48 12.09 -9.92
N SER A 290 23.12 11.76 -8.67
CA SER A 290 23.98 11.15 -7.66
C SER A 290 23.69 9.67 -7.53
N SER A 291 24.69 8.89 -7.11
CA SER A 291 24.39 7.60 -6.49
C SER A 291 23.75 7.85 -5.13
N ILE A 292 22.73 7.08 -4.80
CA ILE A 292 22.01 7.18 -3.53
C ILE A 292 22.15 5.86 -2.78
N LYS A 293 22.63 5.90 -1.54
CA LYS A 293 22.72 4.74 -0.67
C LYS A 293 21.46 4.64 0.18
N MET A 294 20.75 3.52 0.10
CA MET A 294 19.71 3.17 1.07
C MET A 294 20.34 2.72 2.38
N LEU A 295 19.84 3.26 3.49
CA LEU A 295 20.23 2.95 4.86
C LEU A 295 18.98 2.54 5.64
N ARG A 296 19.11 1.56 6.55
CA ARG A 296 18.09 1.19 7.54
C ARG A 296 17.66 2.39 8.38
N ALA A 297 16.52 2.32 9.05
CA ALA A 297 16.23 3.26 10.13
C ALA A 297 17.32 3.15 11.23
N PRO A 298 17.77 4.26 11.84
CA PRO A 298 18.53 4.20 13.08
C PRO A 298 17.67 3.57 14.17
N SER A 299 18.29 2.90 15.13
CA SER A 299 17.59 2.30 16.27
C SER A 299 17.93 3.02 17.58
N VAL A 300 17.11 2.89 18.62
CA VAL A 300 17.41 3.48 19.93
C VAL A 300 18.67 2.85 20.56
N ASP A 301 18.93 1.56 20.35
CA ASP A 301 20.01 0.82 21.01
C ASP A 301 21.14 0.34 20.08
N GLY A 302 21.14 0.78 18.82
CA GLY A 302 22.14 0.40 17.82
C GLY A 302 21.96 -1.02 17.26
N SER A 303 20.80 -1.64 17.46
CA SER A 303 20.47 -2.93 16.87
C SER A 303 19.57 -2.79 15.63
N ALA A 304 20.06 -3.22 14.47
CA ALA A 304 19.25 -3.31 13.25
C ALA A 304 17.97 -4.14 13.44
N ALA A 305 18.00 -5.21 14.24
CA ALA A 305 16.81 -6.02 14.55
C ALA A 305 15.71 -5.25 15.34
N LYS A 306 16.05 -4.09 15.91
CA LYS A 306 15.14 -3.23 16.68
C LYS A 306 14.97 -1.87 16.02
N ASN A 307 15.23 -1.75 14.73
CA ASN A 307 15.09 -0.49 13.99
C ASN A 307 13.62 -0.09 13.75
N GLY A 308 12.64 -0.93 14.09
CA GLY A 308 11.21 -0.64 13.96
C GLY A 308 10.69 -0.65 12.51
N MET A 309 11.52 -1.01 11.54
CA MET A 309 11.14 -1.10 10.14
C MET A 309 10.16 -2.25 9.88
N TYR A 310 9.35 -2.07 8.85
CA TYR A 310 8.37 -3.03 8.38
C TYR A 310 8.25 -2.94 6.86
N TYR A 311 7.79 -4.01 6.23
CA TYR A 311 7.37 -3.96 4.84
C TYR A 311 5.99 -3.37 4.72
N LYS A 312 5.87 -2.30 3.92
CA LYS A 312 4.58 -1.80 3.50
C LYS A 312 4.12 -2.61 2.28
N PRO A 313 3.02 -3.37 2.38
CA PRO A 313 2.39 -3.97 1.21
C PRO A 313 1.92 -2.84 0.29
N THR A 314 2.19 -2.95 -1.00
CA THR A 314 1.71 -1.96 -1.98
C THR A 314 0.22 -2.11 -2.22
N MET A 315 -0.23 -3.33 -2.48
CA MET A 315 -1.59 -3.72 -2.84
C MET A 315 -1.77 -5.21 -2.52
N PHE A 316 -2.97 -5.74 -2.75
CA PHE A 316 -3.28 -7.16 -2.57
C PHE A 316 -4.06 -7.73 -3.75
N TRP A 317 -3.89 -9.03 -4.00
CA TRP A 317 -4.82 -9.84 -4.78
C TRP A 317 -5.80 -10.55 -3.84
N SER A 318 -7.08 -10.25 -3.96
CA SER A 318 -8.17 -10.83 -3.17
C SER A 318 -9.21 -11.49 -4.08
N ALA A 319 -10.03 -12.39 -3.52
CA ALA A 319 -11.19 -12.96 -4.21
C ALA A 319 -12.47 -12.64 -3.43
N SER A 320 -13.59 -12.51 -4.15
CA SER A 320 -14.91 -12.35 -3.55
C SER A 320 -15.40 -13.65 -2.90
N SER A 321 -15.95 -13.58 -1.68
CA SER A 321 -16.61 -14.73 -1.03
C SER A 321 -17.88 -15.17 -1.76
N ARG A 322 -18.37 -14.36 -2.70
CA ARG A 322 -19.56 -14.60 -3.53
C ARG A 322 -19.24 -15.08 -4.93
N SER A 323 -17.95 -15.25 -5.27
CA SER A 323 -17.58 -15.83 -6.57
C SER A 323 -18.26 -17.19 -6.73
N LYS A 324 -18.79 -17.44 -7.93
CA LYS A 324 -19.32 -18.76 -8.30
C LYS A 324 -18.22 -19.74 -8.71
N HIS A 325 -16.98 -19.25 -8.80
CA HIS A 325 -15.80 -19.93 -9.33
C HIS A 325 -14.59 -19.70 -8.41
N PRO A 326 -14.67 -20.06 -7.11
CA PRO A 326 -13.63 -19.76 -6.14
C PRO A 326 -12.31 -20.48 -6.44
N GLU A 327 -12.36 -21.69 -7.00
CA GLU A 327 -11.17 -22.47 -7.36
C GLU A 327 -10.42 -21.84 -8.56
N GLU A 328 -11.16 -21.39 -9.57
CA GLU A 328 -10.59 -20.69 -10.73
C GLU A 328 -10.07 -19.30 -10.33
N ALA A 329 -10.77 -18.58 -9.44
CA ALA A 329 -10.30 -17.31 -8.88
C ALA A 329 -8.99 -17.50 -8.10
N ALA A 330 -8.90 -18.55 -7.27
CA ALA A 330 -7.68 -18.91 -6.56
C ALA A 330 -6.53 -19.27 -7.53
N THR A 331 -6.84 -20.00 -8.61
CA THR A 331 -5.87 -20.34 -9.67
C THR A 331 -5.31 -19.08 -10.33
N PHE A 332 -6.16 -18.10 -10.65
CA PHE A 332 -5.72 -16.83 -11.24
C PHE A 332 -4.89 -16.00 -10.25
N ILE A 333 -5.30 -15.89 -8.98
CA ILE A 333 -4.50 -15.22 -7.94
C ILE A 333 -3.12 -15.87 -7.77
N ASN A 334 -3.07 -17.20 -7.79
CA ASN A 334 -1.81 -17.93 -7.76
C ASN A 334 -0.94 -17.63 -8.99
N TYR A 335 -1.52 -17.56 -10.18
CA TYR A 335 -0.78 -17.16 -11.39
C TYR A 335 -0.23 -15.73 -11.28
N LEU A 336 -1.05 -14.76 -10.83
CA LEU A 336 -0.61 -13.38 -10.61
C LEU A 336 0.55 -13.29 -9.63
N THR A 337 0.59 -14.16 -8.62
CA THR A 337 1.57 -14.10 -7.52
C THR A 337 2.83 -14.92 -7.81
N ASN A 338 2.69 -16.08 -8.45
CA ASN A 338 3.72 -17.12 -8.51
C ASN A 338 4.18 -17.50 -9.92
N SER A 339 3.57 -16.95 -10.99
CA SER A 339 4.01 -17.26 -12.36
C SER A 339 5.21 -16.41 -12.77
N PRO A 340 6.36 -17.02 -13.17
CA PRO A 340 7.48 -16.25 -13.75
C PRO A 340 7.07 -15.45 -14.98
N LYS A 341 6.08 -15.94 -15.75
CA LYS A 341 5.56 -15.23 -16.91
C LYS A 341 4.82 -13.96 -16.50
N ALA A 342 3.96 -14.04 -15.48
CA ALA A 342 3.29 -12.87 -14.91
C ALA A 342 4.30 -11.88 -14.31
N GLY A 343 5.28 -12.39 -13.55
CA GLY A 343 6.37 -11.61 -12.99
C GLY A 343 7.18 -10.86 -14.03
N GLN A 344 7.57 -11.50 -15.14
CA GLN A 344 8.30 -10.85 -16.25
C GLN A 344 7.50 -9.77 -16.98
N ILE A 345 6.17 -9.80 -16.89
CA ILE A 345 5.31 -8.77 -17.48
C ILE A 345 5.13 -7.60 -16.50
N MET A 346 4.85 -7.89 -15.22
CA MET A 346 4.57 -6.88 -14.20
C MET A 346 5.81 -6.27 -13.57
N MET A 347 6.96 -6.94 -13.64
CA MET A 347 8.22 -6.48 -13.05
C MET A 347 8.05 -6.01 -11.60
N THR A 348 8.35 -4.74 -11.31
CA THR A 348 8.16 -4.09 -10.00
C THR A 348 7.04 -3.04 -10.01
N ASP A 349 6.17 -3.07 -11.04
CA ASP A 349 5.15 -2.04 -11.28
C ASP A 349 4.14 -1.89 -10.12
N ARG A 350 3.96 -2.96 -9.34
CA ARG A 350 3.11 -3.00 -8.14
C ARG A 350 3.94 -3.31 -6.89
N GLY A 351 5.17 -2.81 -6.84
CA GLY A 351 6.15 -3.09 -5.78
C GLY A 351 7.04 -4.29 -6.11
N VAL A 352 8.06 -4.52 -5.31
CA VAL A 352 8.92 -5.70 -5.46
C VAL A 352 8.11 -6.95 -5.13
N PRO A 353 8.01 -7.95 -6.03
CA PRO A 353 7.23 -9.16 -5.78
C PRO A 353 7.61 -9.83 -4.45
N THR A 354 6.61 -10.42 -3.79
CA THR A 354 6.77 -11.04 -2.47
C THR A 354 7.19 -12.51 -2.55
N ASN A 355 7.08 -13.11 -3.74
CA ASN A 355 7.64 -14.44 -4.02
C ASN A 355 9.12 -14.31 -4.42
N SER A 356 10.01 -14.93 -3.64
CA SER A 356 11.46 -14.87 -3.87
C SER A 356 11.90 -15.44 -5.23
N GLU A 357 11.24 -16.49 -5.73
CA GLU A 357 11.58 -17.08 -7.04
C GLU A 357 11.16 -16.15 -8.18
N ILE A 358 10.09 -15.38 -8.00
CA ILE A 358 9.67 -14.36 -8.97
C ILE A 358 10.68 -13.23 -8.99
N VAL A 359 11.11 -12.75 -7.82
CA VAL A 359 12.19 -11.76 -7.70
C VAL A 359 13.45 -12.23 -8.42
N GLU A 360 13.89 -13.46 -8.19
CA GLU A 360 15.04 -14.06 -8.89
C GLU A 360 14.82 -14.09 -10.41
N SER A 361 13.63 -14.44 -10.87
CA SER A 361 13.31 -14.54 -12.31
C SER A 361 13.33 -13.20 -13.05
N ILE A 362 12.95 -12.10 -12.38
CA ILE A 362 12.90 -10.77 -13.00
C ILE A 362 14.21 -9.99 -12.83
N THR A 363 15.03 -10.34 -11.83
CA THR A 363 16.27 -9.62 -11.49
C THR A 363 17.19 -9.36 -12.69
N PRO A 364 17.41 -10.30 -13.64
CA PRO A 364 18.26 -10.06 -14.81
C PRO A 364 17.75 -8.96 -15.75
N ALA A 365 16.45 -8.63 -15.71
CA ALA A 365 15.81 -7.63 -16.55
C ALA A 365 15.53 -6.30 -15.81
N LEU A 366 15.85 -6.23 -14.51
CA LEU A 366 15.66 -5.01 -13.71
C LEU A 366 16.64 -3.91 -14.10
N LYS A 367 16.18 -2.66 -13.95
CA LYS A 367 17.06 -1.50 -14.03
C LYS A 367 18.02 -1.50 -12.84
N PRO A 368 19.20 -0.86 -12.93
CA PRO A 368 20.17 -0.84 -11.83
C PRO A 368 19.59 -0.41 -10.47
N ALA A 369 18.74 0.62 -10.46
CA ALA A 369 18.06 1.07 -9.25
C ALA A 369 17.13 0.00 -8.68
N ASP A 370 16.32 -0.66 -9.51
CA ASP A 370 15.41 -1.72 -9.07
C ASP A 370 16.18 -2.94 -8.54
N THR A 371 17.30 -3.31 -9.17
CA THR A 371 18.20 -4.36 -8.66
C THR A 371 18.77 -4.00 -7.29
N THR A 372 19.12 -2.73 -7.09
CA THR A 372 19.62 -2.22 -5.80
C THR A 372 18.53 -2.29 -4.73
N VAL A 373 17.28 -1.91 -5.08
CA VAL A 373 16.12 -2.03 -4.19
C VAL A 373 15.86 -3.49 -3.81
N VAL A 374 15.82 -4.39 -4.78
CA VAL A 374 15.63 -5.83 -4.54
C VAL A 374 16.69 -6.39 -3.60
N SER A 375 17.97 -6.08 -3.84
CA SER A 375 19.06 -6.53 -2.96
C SER A 375 18.87 -5.99 -1.55
N PHE A 376 18.58 -4.71 -1.41
CA PHE A 376 18.42 -4.08 -0.10
C PHE A 376 17.24 -4.67 0.69
N LEU A 377 16.08 -4.86 0.05
CA LEU A 377 14.93 -5.51 0.70
C LEU A 377 15.30 -6.92 1.15
N ARG A 378 15.94 -7.73 0.31
CA ARG A 378 16.40 -9.07 0.72
C ARG A 378 17.35 -9.01 1.92
N ASP A 379 18.26 -8.04 1.93
CA ASP A 379 19.28 -7.92 2.97
C ASP A 379 18.70 -7.48 4.33
N ILE A 380 17.62 -6.70 4.35
CA ILE A 380 16.94 -6.28 5.59
C ILE A 380 15.83 -7.24 6.05
N ALA A 381 15.43 -8.21 5.22
CA ALA A 381 14.32 -9.12 5.53
C ALA A 381 14.41 -9.80 6.90
N PRO A 382 15.59 -10.24 7.40
CA PRO A 382 15.70 -10.84 8.74
C PRO A 382 15.41 -9.88 9.91
N GLU A 383 15.38 -8.58 9.66
CA GLU A 383 15.21 -7.51 10.65
C GLU A 383 13.80 -6.89 10.60
N MET A 384 13.01 -7.22 9.58
CA MET A 384 11.67 -6.67 9.43
C MET A 384 10.76 -7.21 10.51
N GLN A 385 10.05 -6.30 11.15
CA GLN A 385 9.03 -6.67 12.10
C GLN A 385 7.68 -6.91 11.40
N GLU A 386 6.74 -7.53 12.12
CA GLU A 386 5.38 -7.76 11.62
C GLU A 386 4.73 -6.48 11.10
N ALA A 387 3.96 -6.59 10.01
CA ALA A 387 3.26 -5.47 9.42
C ALA A 387 2.42 -4.73 10.49
N PRO A 388 2.45 -3.38 10.54
CA PRO A 388 1.64 -2.63 11.49
C PRO A 388 0.15 -2.91 11.23
N PRO A 389 -0.70 -2.82 12.27
CA PRO A 389 -2.14 -2.96 12.10
C PRO A 389 -2.69 -2.04 11.01
N VAL A 390 -3.70 -2.54 10.29
CA VAL A 390 -4.36 -1.81 9.21
C VAL A 390 -4.87 -0.46 9.73
N PRO A 391 -4.56 0.67 9.06
CA PRO A 391 -5.09 1.97 9.45
C PRO A 391 -6.63 1.99 9.47
N PRO A 392 -7.26 2.56 10.51
CA PRO A 392 -8.72 2.62 10.61
C PRO A 392 -9.35 3.53 9.57
N VAL A 393 -10.66 3.35 9.35
CA VAL A 393 -11.48 4.29 8.58
C VAL A 393 -11.35 5.70 9.20
N GLY A 394 -11.14 6.71 8.36
CA GLY A 394 -10.85 8.08 8.79
C GLY A 394 -9.35 8.42 8.90
N ALA A 395 -8.46 7.42 8.89
CA ALA A 395 -7.01 7.63 8.98
C ALA A 395 -6.36 8.20 7.69
N GLY A 396 -7.09 8.31 6.58
CA GLY A 396 -6.53 8.67 5.27
C GLY A 396 -5.87 10.05 5.17
N SER A 397 -6.08 10.92 6.16
CA SER A 397 -5.43 12.23 6.24
C SER A 397 -4.46 12.37 7.41
N VAL A 398 -4.19 11.30 8.17
CA VAL A 398 -3.34 11.34 9.38
C VAL A 398 -1.93 11.85 9.07
N GLN A 399 -1.37 11.47 7.92
CA GLN A 399 -0.07 12.01 7.48
C GLN A 399 -0.07 13.55 7.39
N ASN A 400 -1.16 14.18 6.94
CA ASN A 400 -1.25 15.65 6.88
C ASN A 400 -1.31 16.26 8.28
N VAL A 401 -1.95 15.57 9.23
CA VAL A 401 -2.02 15.97 10.63
C VAL A 401 -0.63 15.89 11.27
N ILE A 402 0.12 14.80 11.02
CA ILE A 402 1.52 14.63 11.47
C ILE A 402 2.37 15.78 10.93
N LYS A 403 2.35 16.03 9.62
CA LYS A 403 3.11 17.12 8.99
C LYS A 403 2.80 18.47 9.66
N ARG A 404 1.53 18.79 9.87
CA ARG A 404 1.11 20.05 10.49
C ARG A 404 1.60 20.18 11.93
N TYR A 405 1.49 19.14 12.76
CA TYR A 405 2.00 19.20 14.13
C TYR A 405 3.53 19.21 14.19
N THR A 406 4.22 18.57 13.24
CA THR A 406 5.67 18.74 13.05
C THR A 406 6.00 20.20 12.77
N ASP A 407 5.31 20.88 11.86
CA ASP A 407 5.51 22.31 11.63
C ASP A 407 5.26 23.13 12.92
N GLU A 408 4.18 22.89 13.65
CA GLU A 408 3.88 23.63 14.90
C GLU A 408 4.98 23.46 15.96
N VAL A 409 5.60 22.29 16.08
CA VAL A 409 6.76 22.06 16.96
C VAL A 409 8.00 22.76 16.41
N LEU A 410 8.29 22.63 15.11
CA LEU A 410 9.48 23.23 14.49
C LEU A 410 9.43 24.76 14.48
N TYR A 411 8.26 25.38 14.52
CA TYR A 411 8.08 26.83 14.71
C TYR A 411 8.02 27.25 16.19
N ASP A 412 8.19 26.34 17.14
CA ASP A 412 8.06 26.58 18.59
C ASP A 412 6.68 27.15 19.00
N ARG A 413 5.64 26.85 18.22
CA ARG A 413 4.25 27.27 18.52
C ARG A 413 3.58 26.34 19.52
N LEU A 414 3.97 25.07 19.52
CA LEU A 414 3.55 24.07 20.50
C LEU A 414 4.78 23.41 21.13
N THR A 415 4.62 23.00 22.40
CA THR A 415 5.54 22.02 22.99
C THR A 415 5.31 20.65 22.37
N THR A 416 6.31 19.77 22.43
CA THR A 416 6.23 18.40 21.90
C THR A 416 5.08 17.62 22.54
N GLN A 417 4.90 17.75 23.86
CA GLN A 417 3.79 17.14 24.59
C GLN A 417 2.43 17.69 24.15
N ALA A 418 2.29 19.01 24.01
CA ALA A 418 1.03 19.61 23.58
C ALA A 418 0.69 19.22 22.13
N ALA A 419 1.69 19.11 21.25
CA ALA A 419 1.51 18.62 19.90
C ALA A 419 1.04 17.15 19.88
N ALA A 420 1.63 16.29 20.72
CA ALA A 420 1.24 14.89 20.81
C ALA A 420 -0.18 14.66 21.33
N GLU A 421 -0.58 15.40 22.37
CA GLU A 421 -1.94 15.34 22.91
C GLU A 421 -2.96 15.86 21.89
N ALA A 422 -2.65 16.96 21.22
CA ALA A 422 -3.52 17.55 20.21
C ALA A 422 -3.64 16.66 18.97
N PHE A 423 -2.53 16.08 18.50
CA PHE A 423 -2.50 15.08 17.43
C PHE A 423 -3.40 13.89 17.76
N LYS A 424 -3.20 13.27 18.93
CA LYS A 424 -3.98 12.11 19.37
C LYS A 424 -5.47 12.42 19.39
N LYS A 425 -5.85 13.54 20.02
CA LYS A 425 -7.25 13.99 20.11
C LYS A 425 -7.87 14.26 18.73
N GLU A 426 -7.16 14.90 17.83
CA GLU A 426 -7.66 15.19 16.49
C GLU A 426 -7.88 13.92 15.68
N VAL A 427 -6.90 13.01 15.68
CA VAL A 427 -7.00 11.75 14.95
C VAL A 427 -8.08 10.83 15.54
N GLU A 428 -8.25 10.78 16.86
CA GLU A 428 -9.39 10.10 17.49
C GLU A 428 -10.73 10.70 17.03
N GLY A 429 -10.81 12.03 16.90
CA GLY A 429 -11.97 12.72 16.34
C GLY A 429 -12.25 12.36 14.88
N MET A 430 -11.19 12.27 14.05
CA MET A 430 -11.29 11.86 12.65
C MET A 430 -11.80 10.42 12.51
N ILE A 431 -11.22 9.48 13.27
CA ILE A 431 -11.62 8.07 13.28
C ILE A 431 -13.07 7.93 13.77
N SER A 432 -13.44 8.66 14.82
CA SER A 432 -14.80 8.60 15.39
C SER A 432 -15.86 9.16 14.44
N SER A 433 -15.53 10.21 13.68
CA SER A 433 -16.47 10.87 12.76
C SER A 433 -16.68 10.10 11.44
N ALA A 434 -15.82 9.11 11.16
CA ALA A 434 -15.88 8.31 9.95
C ALA A 434 -16.60 6.96 10.14
N LYS A 435 -17.04 6.65 11.38
CA LYS A 435 -17.92 5.53 11.73
C LYS A 435 -19.37 6.00 11.69
#